data_AF-Q4LBU1-F1
#
_entry.id   AF-Q4LBU1-F1
#
_cell.length_a   1.000
_cell.length_b   1.000
_cell.length_c   1.000
_cell.angle_alpha   90.00
_cell.angle_beta   90.00
_cell.angle_gamma   90.00
#
_symmetry.space_group_name_H-M   'P 1'
#
loop_
_entity.id
_entity.type
_entity.pdbx_description
1 polymer ?
#
loop_
_entity_poly.entity_id
_entity_poly.type
_entity_poly.pdbx_seq_one_letter_code
_entity_poly.pdbx_strand_id
1 'polypeptide(L)'
;MANFFDWLDAKKIHFSRTPGGQTLISDDVDLAGSDIQRLPDELLVGGHLILRNTPLATLPIGLNVLEDLDLRNTSITALPPDLSVGGGLFLENTRIVSLPESFRVEDALDLENSLITTLPRNLWVGGYLNLRGTAISSLPEDWYVEGPLLLDVEKIASPLAWRYIKLADLNADDHLMGDYCLDTSSVGDFFDKADKEGVEVFAVWV
;
A
#
# COMPACT_ATOMS: atom_id res chain seq x y z
N MET A 1 -12.29 -24.73 -8.69
CA MET A 1 -11.15 -23.95 -8.15
C MET A 1 -10.36 -23.50 -9.35
N ALA A 2 -10.33 -22.19 -9.64
CA ALA A 2 -9.59 -21.68 -10.78
C ALA A 2 -8.09 -21.76 -10.47
N ASN A 3 -7.35 -22.50 -11.28
CA ASN A 3 -5.89 -22.49 -11.25
C ASN A 3 -5.40 -21.16 -11.84
N PHE A 4 -4.40 -20.54 -11.23
CA PHE A 4 -3.80 -19.29 -11.70
C PHE A 4 -3.39 -19.35 -13.18
N PHE A 5 -2.76 -20.45 -13.61
CA PHE A 5 -2.31 -20.59 -14.99
C PHE A 5 -3.46 -20.79 -15.98
N ASP A 6 -4.49 -21.54 -15.59
CA ASP A 6 -5.70 -21.68 -16.40
C ASP A 6 -6.40 -20.30 -16.58
N TRP A 7 -6.33 -19.44 -15.55
CA TRP A 7 -6.84 -18.07 -15.63
C TRP A 7 -6.02 -17.21 -16.60
N LEU A 8 -4.68 -17.27 -16.54
CA LEU A 8 -3.81 -16.57 -17.51
C LEU A 8 -4.14 -17.00 -18.94
N ASP A 9 -4.25 -18.31 -19.18
CA ASP A 9 -4.59 -18.87 -20.49
C ASP A 9 -5.97 -18.38 -20.97
N ALA A 10 -6.98 -18.37 -20.09
CA ALA A 10 -8.32 -17.89 -20.40
C ALA A 10 -8.34 -16.39 -20.75
N LYS A 11 -7.49 -15.60 -20.10
CA LYS A 11 -7.31 -14.17 -20.36
C LYS A 11 -6.34 -13.87 -21.50
N LYS A 12 -5.67 -14.89 -22.04
CA LYS A 12 -4.62 -14.77 -23.05
C LYS A 12 -3.48 -13.86 -22.58
N ILE A 13 -3.17 -13.92 -21.29
CA ILE A 13 -2.02 -13.21 -20.71
C ILE A 13 -0.79 -14.08 -20.94
N HIS A 14 0.22 -13.49 -21.59
CA HIS A 14 1.46 -14.19 -21.83
C HIS A 14 2.32 -14.21 -20.57
N PHE A 15 2.89 -15.38 -20.28
CA PHE A 15 3.87 -15.53 -19.21
C PHE A 15 5.04 -16.38 -19.70
N SER A 16 6.18 -16.23 -19.04
CA SER A 16 7.33 -17.11 -19.22
C SER A 16 7.70 -17.77 -17.89
N ARG A 17 8.39 -18.91 -17.94
CA ARG A 17 8.94 -19.55 -16.77
C ARG A 17 10.42 -19.81 -16.94
N THR A 18 11.20 -19.46 -15.92
CA THR A 18 12.63 -19.73 -15.91
C THR A 18 12.90 -21.18 -15.46
N PRO A 19 14.08 -21.74 -15.77
CA PRO A 19 14.50 -23.04 -15.22
C PRO A 19 14.51 -23.08 -13.68
N GLY A 20 14.64 -21.93 -13.01
CA GLY A 20 14.60 -21.80 -11.56
C GLY A 20 13.18 -21.80 -10.97
N GLY A 21 12.14 -21.91 -11.79
CA GLY A 21 10.75 -21.97 -11.33
C GLY A 21 10.03 -20.61 -11.27
N GLN A 22 10.75 -19.50 -11.48
CA GLN A 22 10.16 -18.16 -11.49
C GLN A 22 9.16 -18.02 -12.64
N THR A 23 7.98 -17.48 -12.35
CA THR A 23 6.97 -17.10 -13.34
C THR A 23 7.06 -15.61 -13.58
N LEU A 24 7.22 -15.21 -14.85
CA LEU A 24 7.31 -13.80 -15.24
C LEU A 24 6.11 -13.43 -16.11
N ILE A 25 5.41 -12.38 -15.73
CA ILE A 25 4.33 -11.75 -16.49
C ILE A 25 4.75 -10.30 -16.72
N SER A 26 4.82 -9.84 -17.97
CA SER A 26 5.29 -8.48 -18.27
C SER A 26 4.20 -7.41 -18.17
N ASP A 27 2.94 -7.82 -18.19
CA ASP A 27 1.77 -6.94 -18.17
C ASP A 27 1.10 -6.92 -16.78
N ASP A 28 0.07 -6.10 -16.66
CA ASP A 28 -0.83 -6.08 -15.49
C ASP A 28 -1.58 -7.41 -15.32
N VAL A 29 -1.82 -7.77 -14.07
CA VAL A 29 -2.60 -8.95 -13.67
C VAL A 29 -3.77 -8.50 -12.81
N ASP A 30 -4.95 -8.41 -13.42
CA ASP A 30 -6.19 -8.08 -12.70
C ASP A 30 -7.02 -9.33 -12.35
N LEU A 31 -6.85 -9.80 -11.11
CA LEU A 31 -7.58 -10.90 -10.50
C LEU A 31 -8.71 -10.43 -9.59
N ALA A 32 -9.12 -9.16 -9.65
CA ALA A 32 -10.11 -8.60 -8.75
C ALA A 32 -11.42 -9.41 -8.75
N GLY A 33 -11.92 -9.75 -7.56
CA GLY A 33 -13.15 -10.51 -7.39
C GLY A 33 -13.14 -11.95 -7.93
N SER A 34 -11.97 -12.45 -8.36
CA SER A 34 -11.84 -13.84 -8.79
C SER A 34 -11.82 -14.82 -7.61
N ASP A 35 -12.12 -16.08 -7.87
CA ASP A 35 -12.06 -17.17 -6.88
C ASP A 35 -10.62 -17.67 -6.63
N ILE A 36 -9.59 -16.88 -6.95
CA ILE A 36 -8.19 -17.29 -6.80
C ILE A 36 -7.85 -17.44 -5.32
N GLN A 37 -7.31 -18.60 -4.94
CA GLN A 37 -6.96 -18.89 -3.55
C GLN A 37 -5.46 -18.93 -3.31
N ARG A 38 -4.66 -19.06 -4.38
CA ARG A 38 -3.19 -19.17 -4.32
C ARG A 38 -2.59 -18.63 -5.61
N LEU A 39 -1.46 -17.95 -5.46
CA LEU A 39 -0.55 -17.58 -6.54
C LEU A 39 0.65 -18.53 -6.51
N PRO A 40 1.38 -18.72 -7.63
CA PRO A 40 2.62 -19.48 -7.63
C PRO A 40 3.72 -18.74 -6.85
N ASP A 41 4.63 -19.50 -6.25
CA ASP A 41 5.89 -18.99 -5.70
C ASP A 41 6.76 -18.40 -6.81
N GLU A 42 7.65 -17.47 -6.45
CA GLU A 42 8.56 -16.81 -7.37
C GLU A 42 7.81 -16.14 -8.54
N LEU A 43 6.74 -15.39 -8.23
CA LEU A 43 5.96 -14.65 -9.21
C LEU A 43 6.51 -13.23 -9.36
N LEU A 44 6.96 -12.91 -10.57
CA LEU A 44 7.29 -11.55 -10.99
C LEU A 44 6.17 -11.00 -11.89
N VAL A 45 5.55 -9.90 -11.47
CA VAL A 45 4.60 -9.12 -12.28
C VAL A 45 5.25 -7.80 -12.66
N GLY A 46 5.40 -7.57 -13.97
CA GLY A 46 6.04 -6.38 -14.52
C GLY A 46 5.15 -5.14 -14.50
N GLY A 47 3.83 -5.33 -14.39
CA GLY A 47 2.86 -4.25 -14.18
C GLY A 47 2.21 -4.32 -12.80
N HIS A 48 0.96 -3.85 -12.72
CA HIS A 48 0.15 -3.86 -11.51
C HIS A 48 -0.40 -5.27 -11.21
N LEU A 49 -0.49 -5.63 -9.92
CA LEU A 49 -1.14 -6.86 -9.47
C LEU A 49 -2.37 -6.51 -8.62
N ILE A 50 -3.56 -6.75 -9.17
CA ILE A 50 -4.84 -6.41 -8.53
C ILE A 50 -5.50 -7.69 -8.03
N LEU A 51 -5.60 -7.83 -6.71
CA LEU A 51 -6.13 -9.00 -6.00
C LEU A 51 -7.29 -8.65 -5.07
N ARG A 52 -7.82 -7.43 -5.15
CA ARG A 52 -8.92 -6.97 -4.29
C ARG A 52 -10.13 -7.90 -4.35
N ASN A 53 -10.81 -8.06 -3.23
CA ASN A 53 -12.00 -8.92 -3.09
C ASN A 53 -11.79 -10.39 -3.50
N THR A 54 -10.57 -10.93 -3.39
CA THR A 54 -10.29 -12.35 -3.62
C THR A 54 -10.31 -13.15 -2.30
N PRO A 55 -10.58 -14.46 -2.33
CA PRO A 55 -10.48 -15.32 -1.14
C PRO A 55 -9.01 -15.68 -0.77
N LEU A 56 -8.03 -14.97 -1.34
CA LEU A 56 -6.61 -15.17 -1.08
C LEU A 56 -6.31 -14.92 0.41
N ALA A 57 -5.69 -15.90 1.05
CA ALA A 57 -5.35 -15.84 2.48
C ALA A 57 -3.88 -15.50 2.74
N THR A 58 -3.00 -15.78 1.77
CA THR A 58 -1.55 -15.59 1.87
C THR A 58 -0.97 -15.21 0.52
N LEU A 59 0.06 -14.38 0.51
CA LEU A 59 0.89 -14.13 -0.67
C LEU A 59 2.00 -15.20 -0.76
N PRO A 60 2.46 -15.55 -1.98
CA PRO A 60 3.53 -16.50 -2.16
C PRO A 60 4.90 -15.92 -1.76
N ILE A 61 5.86 -16.80 -1.49
CA ILE A 61 7.26 -16.41 -1.28
C ILE A 61 7.86 -15.95 -2.62
N GLY A 62 8.76 -14.98 -2.60
CA GLY A 62 9.36 -14.41 -3.81
C GLY A 62 8.40 -13.63 -4.69
N LEU A 63 7.27 -13.12 -4.14
CA LEU A 63 6.38 -12.22 -4.87
C LEU A 63 7.08 -10.87 -5.12
N ASN A 64 7.20 -10.49 -6.39
CA ASN A 64 7.74 -9.21 -6.80
C ASN A 64 6.80 -8.55 -7.82
N VAL A 65 6.33 -7.36 -7.50
CA VAL A 65 5.44 -6.54 -8.35
C VAL A 65 6.18 -5.24 -8.64
N LEU A 66 6.42 -4.94 -9.92
CA LEU A 66 7.20 -3.76 -10.29
C LEU A 66 6.42 -2.45 -10.17
N GLU A 67 5.10 -2.51 -10.25
CA GLU A 67 4.19 -1.37 -10.05
C GLU A 67 3.36 -1.60 -8.76
N ASP A 68 2.07 -1.25 -8.77
CA ASP A 68 1.22 -1.34 -7.58
C ASP A 68 0.73 -2.75 -7.25
N LEU A 69 0.58 -3.03 -5.95
CA LEU A 69 -0.07 -4.22 -5.41
C LEU A 69 -1.36 -3.84 -4.65
N ASP A 70 -2.51 -4.29 -5.16
CA ASP A 70 -3.83 -4.02 -4.58
C ASP A 70 -4.43 -5.27 -3.92
N LEU A 71 -4.47 -5.27 -2.58
CA LEU A 71 -4.93 -6.37 -1.73
C LEU A 71 -6.21 -6.02 -0.96
N ARG A 72 -6.92 -4.97 -1.38
CA ARG A 72 -8.07 -4.44 -0.64
C ARG A 72 -9.16 -5.48 -0.42
N ASN A 73 -9.76 -5.46 0.77
CA ASN A 73 -10.83 -6.37 1.15
C ASN A 73 -10.46 -7.87 1.02
N THR A 74 -9.18 -8.22 1.15
CA THR A 74 -8.74 -9.62 1.25
C THR A 74 -8.64 -10.06 2.71
N SER A 75 -8.54 -11.37 2.94
CA SER A 75 -8.37 -11.93 4.29
C SER A 75 -6.91 -12.07 4.72
N ILE A 76 -5.97 -11.42 4.01
CA ILE A 76 -4.53 -11.50 4.31
C ILE A 76 -4.24 -10.97 5.71
N THR A 77 -3.42 -11.72 6.45
CA THR A 77 -3.02 -11.38 7.83
C THR A 77 -1.55 -11.00 7.97
N ALA A 78 -0.71 -11.32 6.98
CA ALA A 78 0.73 -11.04 6.99
C ALA A 78 1.26 -10.94 5.55
N LEU A 79 2.32 -10.15 5.37
CA LEU A 79 3.09 -10.09 4.14
C LEU A 79 4.31 -11.01 4.26
N PRO A 80 4.76 -11.63 3.15
CA PRO A 80 5.99 -12.39 3.15
C PRO A 80 7.19 -11.45 3.37
N PRO A 81 8.24 -11.90 4.09
CA PRO A 81 9.34 -11.04 4.51
C PRO A 81 10.20 -10.54 3.33
N ASP A 82 10.08 -11.18 2.18
CA ASP A 82 10.79 -10.89 0.93
C ASP A 82 9.89 -10.23 -0.12
N LEU A 83 8.68 -9.79 0.25
CA LEU A 83 7.79 -9.04 -0.65
C LEU A 83 8.50 -7.79 -1.19
N SER A 84 8.49 -7.63 -2.51
CA SER A 84 8.93 -6.39 -3.16
C SER A 84 7.78 -5.79 -3.97
N VAL A 85 7.51 -4.50 -3.74
CA VAL A 85 6.55 -3.71 -4.50
C VAL A 85 7.24 -2.43 -4.96
N GLY A 86 7.28 -2.19 -6.26
CA GLY A 86 7.95 -1.03 -6.85
C GLY A 86 7.09 0.23 -6.91
N GLY A 87 5.77 0.11 -6.78
CA GLY A 87 4.81 1.22 -6.65
C GLY A 87 4.16 1.28 -5.26
N GLY A 88 2.86 1.54 -5.25
CA GLY A 88 2.02 1.59 -4.05
C GLY A 88 1.52 0.22 -3.57
N LEU A 89 1.23 0.14 -2.27
CA LEU A 89 0.65 -1.04 -1.62
C LEU A 89 -0.66 -0.68 -0.91
N PHE A 90 -1.75 -1.29 -1.38
CA PHE A 90 -3.11 -1.02 -0.91
C PHE A 90 -3.63 -2.22 -0.09
N LEU A 91 -3.77 -2.03 1.22
CA LEU A 91 -4.14 -3.03 2.23
C LEU A 91 -5.42 -2.67 2.98
N GLU A 92 -6.27 -1.80 2.41
CA GLU A 92 -7.51 -1.35 3.03
C GLU A 92 -8.44 -2.53 3.35
N ASN A 93 -9.04 -2.49 4.54
CA ASN A 93 -9.96 -3.51 5.07
C ASN A 93 -9.37 -4.94 5.08
N THR A 94 -8.04 -5.07 5.14
CA THR A 94 -7.39 -6.37 5.33
C THR A 94 -7.29 -6.73 6.81
N ARG A 95 -6.87 -7.98 7.10
CA ARG A 95 -6.67 -8.46 8.46
C ARG A 95 -5.20 -8.40 8.88
N ILE A 96 -4.39 -7.59 8.19
CA ILE A 96 -2.96 -7.48 8.48
C ILE A 96 -2.75 -6.94 9.90
N VAL A 97 -1.85 -7.57 10.66
CA VAL A 97 -1.57 -7.21 12.05
C VAL A 97 -0.18 -6.59 12.25
N SER A 98 0.72 -6.81 11.29
CA SER A 98 2.10 -6.33 11.30
C SER A 98 2.68 -6.27 9.89
N LEU A 99 3.62 -5.36 9.67
CA LEU A 99 4.46 -5.31 8.48
C LEU A 99 5.85 -5.94 8.77
N PRO A 100 6.61 -6.36 7.75
CA PRO A 100 8.02 -6.75 7.89
C PRO A 100 8.87 -5.66 8.56
N GLU A 101 9.97 -6.03 9.24
CA GLU A 101 10.79 -5.08 10.02
C GLU A 101 11.47 -3.98 9.18
N SER A 102 11.87 -4.28 7.94
CA SER A 102 12.48 -3.31 7.02
C SER A 102 11.58 -3.12 5.80
N PHE A 103 10.40 -2.54 6.04
CA PHE A 103 9.38 -2.39 5.01
C PHE A 103 9.53 -1.07 4.26
N ARG A 104 9.61 -1.14 2.94
CA ARG A 104 9.80 0.00 2.04
C ARG A 104 8.77 -0.05 0.92
N VAL A 105 8.14 1.09 0.65
CA VAL A 105 7.21 1.29 -0.47
C VAL A 105 7.59 2.59 -1.19
N GLU A 106 7.75 2.54 -2.51
CA GLU A 106 8.22 3.70 -3.31
C GLU A 106 7.17 4.79 -3.47
N ASP A 107 5.89 4.43 -3.41
CA ASP A 107 4.79 5.38 -3.50
C ASP A 107 3.89 5.27 -2.26
N ALA A 108 2.60 4.98 -2.43
CA ALA A 108 1.62 4.99 -1.36
C ALA A 108 1.60 3.71 -0.52
N LEU A 109 1.39 3.84 0.80
CA LEU A 109 1.00 2.72 1.66
C LEU A 109 -0.37 3.03 2.29
N ASP A 110 -1.38 2.24 1.94
CA ASP A 110 -2.72 2.40 2.51
C ASP A 110 -3.08 1.22 3.42
N LEU A 111 -3.26 1.49 4.71
CA LEU A 111 -3.59 0.52 5.74
C LEU A 111 -4.98 0.76 6.33
N GLU A 112 -5.82 1.58 5.68
CA GLU A 112 -7.11 2.00 6.22
C GLU A 112 -7.94 0.80 6.71
N ASN A 113 -8.51 0.91 7.92
CA ASN A 113 -9.38 -0.10 8.52
C ASN A 113 -8.74 -1.50 8.64
N SER A 114 -7.41 -1.59 8.59
CA SER A 114 -6.71 -2.84 8.89
C SER A 114 -6.55 -3.08 10.38
N LEU A 115 -6.14 -4.30 10.76
CA LEU A 115 -5.95 -4.70 12.15
C LEU A 115 -4.53 -4.40 12.69
N ILE A 116 -3.76 -3.59 11.98
CA ILE A 116 -2.39 -3.28 12.36
C ILE A 116 -2.37 -2.46 13.65
N THR A 117 -1.47 -2.84 14.57
CA THR A 117 -1.33 -2.19 15.88
C THR A 117 -0.05 -1.37 16.02
N THR A 118 0.96 -1.65 15.19
CA THR A 118 2.27 -1.01 15.25
C THR A 118 2.90 -0.94 13.86
N LEU A 119 3.60 0.16 13.58
CA LEU A 119 4.47 0.28 12.40
C LEU A 119 5.88 -0.22 12.73
N PRO A 120 6.60 -0.79 11.75
CA PRO A 120 8.00 -1.18 11.95
C PRO A 120 8.88 0.06 12.11
N ARG A 121 10.01 -0.11 12.82
CA ARG A 121 11.08 0.89 12.81
C ARG A 121 11.70 0.92 11.41
N ASN A 122 12.17 2.09 10.99
CA ASN A 122 12.70 2.35 9.66
C ASN A 122 11.69 2.11 8.52
N LEU A 123 10.38 2.21 8.80
CA LEU A 123 9.36 2.27 7.75
C LEU A 123 9.70 3.43 6.80
N TRP A 124 9.74 3.16 5.50
CA TRP A 124 9.98 4.18 4.48
C TRP A 124 8.88 4.12 3.42
N VAL A 125 8.22 5.26 3.20
CA VAL A 125 7.13 5.44 2.24
C VAL A 125 7.43 6.68 1.40
N GLY A 126 7.63 6.50 0.08
CA GLY A 126 7.94 7.62 -0.83
C GLY A 126 6.72 8.44 -1.27
N GLY A 127 5.52 8.01 -0.91
CA GLY A 127 4.26 8.73 -1.14
C GLY A 127 3.50 8.97 0.17
N TYR A 128 2.17 8.88 0.11
CA TYR A 128 1.31 9.06 1.26
C TYR A 128 1.23 7.80 2.14
N LEU A 129 0.92 7.98 3.42
CA LEU A 129 0.59 6.90 4.35
C LEU A 129 -0.80 7.11 4.95
N ASN A 130 -1.68 6.11 4.84
CA ASN A 130 -3.01 6.14 5.44
C ASN A 130 -3.14 5.09 6.55
N LEU A 131 -3.39 5.56 7.78
CA LEU A 131 -3.53 4.78 9.01
C LEU A 131 -4.92 4.89 9.63
N ARG A 132 -5.88 5.51 8.95
CA ARG A 132 -7.23 5.74 9.51
C ARG A 132 -7.92 4.42 9.82
N GLY A 133 -8.69 4.40 10.91
CA GLY A 133 -9.41 3.18 11.33
C GLY A 133 -8.52 2.03 11.79
N THR A 134 -7.20 2.21 11.89
CA THR A 134 -6.29 1.22 12.46
C THR A 134 -6.29 1.26 13.99
N ALA A 135 -5.65 0.28 14.61
CA ALA A 135 -5.44 0.23 16.06
C ALA A 135 -4.09 0.86 16.48
N ILE A 136 -3.40 1.55 15.56
CA ILE A 136 -2.14 2.25 15.87
C ILE A 136 -2.45 3.39 16.86
N SER A 137 -1.70 3.43 17.95
CA SER A 137 -1.80 4.47 18.97
C SER A 137 -0.49 5.24 19.17
N SER A 138 0.56 4.91 18.43
CA SER A 138 1.86 5.58 18.51
C SER A 138 2.63 5.45 17.21
N LEU A 139 3.35 6.50 16.82
CA LEU A 139 4.23 6.51 15.65
C LEU A 139 5.67 6.14 16.08
N PRO A 140 6.41 5.41 15.24
CA PRO A 140 7.82 5.09 15.50
C PRO A 140 8.70 6.36 15.50
N GLU A 141 9.85 6.30 16.17
CA GLU A 141 10.81 7.43 16.21
C GLU A 141 11.58 7.56 14.88
N ASP A 142 12.01 6.41 14.33
CA ASP A 142 12.81 6.34 13.10
C ASP A 142 11.92 5.81 11.97
N TRP A 143 11.30 6.70 11.20
CA TRP A 143 10.49 6.37 10.03
C TRP A 143 10.48 7.55 9.06
N TYR A 144 10.07 7.31 7.82
CA TYR A 144 10.03 8.32 6.79
C TYR A 144 8.77 8.15 5.94
N VAL A 145 8.07 9.25 5.74
CA VAL A 145 6.97 9.39 4.78
C VAL A 145 7.22 10.69 4.03
N GLU A 146 7.34 10.63 2.72
CA GLU A 146 7.56 11.82 1.89
C GLU A 146 6.27 12.64 1.73
N GLY A 147 5.12 11.96 1.61
CA GLY A 147 3.84 12.57 1.34
C GLY A 147 2.91 12.75 2.56
N PRO A 148 1.63 13.03 2.30
CA PRO A 148 0.59 13.18 3.32
C PRO A 148 0.47 11.99 4.27
N LEU A 149 0.22 12.27 5.55
CA LEU A 149 -0.13 11.27 6.55
C LEU A 149 -1.60 11.41 6.93
N LEU A 150 -2.39 10.35 6.78
CA LEU A 150 -3.80 10.30 7.20
C LEU A 150 -3.89 9.41 8.43
N LEU A 151 -4.47 9.92 9.52
CA LEU A 151 -4.61 9.17 10.77
C LEU A 151 -5.78 9.66 11.62
N ASP A 152 -6.20 8.82 12.56
CA ASP A 152 -7.18 9.17 13.61
C ASP A 152 -6.42 9.86 14.76
N VAL A 153 -6.19 11.17 14.64
CA VAL A 153 -5.35 11.96 15.56
C VAL A 153 -5.71 11.83 17.03
N GLU A 154 -6.98 11.66 17.34
CA GLU A 154 -7.47 11.53 18.70
C GLU A 154 -6.97 10.26 19.40
N LYS A 155 -6.45 9.28 18.64
CA LYS A 155 -5.95 7.99 19.14
C LYS A 155 -4.43 7.94 19.26
N ILE A 156 -3.70 8.91 18.70
CA ILE A 156 -2.26 8.81 18.49
C ILE A 156 -1.49 9.59 19.57
N ALA A 157 -0.72 8.87 20.37
CA ALA A 157 0.34 9.40 21.21
C ALA A 157 1.64 9.47 20.38
N SER A 158 2.07 10.67 20.02
CA SER A 158 3.33 10.88 19.28
C SER A 158 4.35 11.62 20.14
N PRO A 159 5.62 11.16 20.20
CA PRO A 159 6.71 11.93 20.80
C PRO A 159 7.14 13.11 19.92
N LEU A 160 6.73 13.14 18.65
CA LEU A 160 7.03 14.21 17.71
C LEU A 160 6.04 15.37 17.92
N ALA A 161 6.51 16.62 17.83
CA ALA A 161 5.61 17.76 17.75
C ALA A 161 4.95 17.75 16.37
N TRP A 162 3.62 17.65 16.31
CA TRP A 162 2.89 17.69 15.04
C TRP A 162 1.98 18.92 14.99
N ARG A 163 1.77 19.44 13.78
CA ARG A 163 0.89 20.59 13.51
C ARG A 163 -0.35 20.11 12.76
N TYR A 164 -1.51 20.35 13.35
CA TYR A 164 -2.81 20.17 12.70
C TYR A 164 -2.97 21.20 11.57
N ILE A 165 -3.25 20.75 10.35
CA ILE A 165 -3.60 21.60 9.21
C ILE A 165 -4.87 21.01 8.60
N LYS A 166 -5.92 21.82 8.41
CA LYS A 166 -7.12 21.33 7.71
C LYS A 166 -6.81 21.25 6.23
N LEU A 167 -7.37 20.24 5.58
CA LEU A 167 -7.24 20.07 4.14
C LEU A 167 -7.71 21.31 3.35
N ALA A 168 -8.84 21.88 3.73
CA ALA A 168 -9.38 23.10 3.11
C ALA A 168 -8.49 24.35 3.31
N ASP A 169 -7.54 24.30 4.24
CA ASP A 169 -6.58 25.37 4.51
C ASP A 169 -5.26 25.16 3.75
N LEU A 170 -5.13 24.07 2.97
CA LEU A 170 -3.97 23.79 2.12
C LEU A 170 -4.17 24.38 0.72
N ASN A 171 -3.37 25.38 0.34
CA ASN A 171 -3.32 25.88 -1.03
C ASN A 171 -2.12 25.28 -1.79
N ALA A 172 -2.28 25.05 -3.10
CA ALA A 172 -1.19 24.57 -3.97
C ALA A 172 0.04 25.50 -3.99
N ASP A 173 -0.15 26.79 -3.68
CA ASP A 173 0.90 27.82 -3.64
C ASP A 173 1.48 28.05 -2.23
N ASP A 174 0.96 27.40 -1.18
CA ASP A 174 1.54 27.54 0.14
C ASP A 174 2.92 26.89 0.19
N HIS A 175 3.93 27.61 0.68
CA HIS A 175 5.28 27.07 0.91
C HIS A 175 5.29 25.84 1.82
N LEU A 176 4.19 25.59 2.54
CA LEU A 176 3.94 24.37 3.29
C LEU A 176 3.88 23.13 2.37
N MET A 177 3.32 23.25 1.15
CA MET A 177 3.27 22.15 0.17
C MET A 177 4.66 21.74 -0.33
N GLY A 178 5.61 22.68 -0.40
CA GLY A 178 7.00 22.37 -0.72
C GLY A 178 7.71 21.52 0.33
N ASP A 179 7.19 21.51 1.56
CA ASP A 179 7.63 20.64 2.64
C ASP A 179 6.80 19.31 2.70
N TYR A 180 5.77 19.15 1.86
CA TYR A 180 4.82 18.00 1.88
C TYR A 180 4.78 17.18 0.58
N CYS A 181 5.16 17.75 -0.56
CA CYS A 181 5.17 17.06 -1.86
C CYS A 181 6.29 17.65 -2.75
N LEU A 182 7.29 16.85 -3.10
CA LEU A 182 8.32 17.25 -4.07
C LEU A 182 7.82 17.17 -5.53
N ASP A 183 6.76 16.40 -5.79
CA ASP A 183 6.10 16.30 -7.09
C ASP A 183 4.57 16.45 -6.94
N THR A 184 4.01 17.43 -7.63
CA THR A 184 2.58 17.79 -7.57
C THR A 184 1.75 17.10 -8.67
N SER A 185 2.38 16.30 -9.53
CA SER A 185 1.73 15.69 -10.70
C SER A 185 0.75 14.56 -10.38
N SER A 186 0.87 13.90 -9.21
CA SER A 186 -0.02 12.84 -8.71
C SER A 186 -1.00 13.31 -7.62
N VAL A 187 -0.86 14.54 -7.16
CA VAL A 187 -1.53 15.09 -5.96
C VAL A 187 -2.98 15.54 -6.25
N GLY A 188 -3.29 15.91 -7.50
CA GLY A 188 -4.61 16.43 -7.87
C GLY A 188 -5.76 15.44 -7.64
N ASP A 189 -5.57 14.18 -8.00
CA ASP A 189 -6.60 13.14 -7.87
C ASP A 189 -6.85 12.72 -6.40
N PHE A 190 -5.87 12.95 -5.52
CA PHE A 190 -5.96 12.68 -4.09
C PHE A 190 -6.88 13.69 -3.39
N PHE A 191 -6.72 14.99 -3.66
CA PHE A 191 -7.53 16.03 -3.02
C PHE A 191 -9.01 16.01 -3.45
N ASP A 192 -9.30 15.67 -4.71
CA ASP A 192 -10.67 15.55 -5.24
C ASP A 192 -11.50 14.45 -4.55
N LYS A 193 -10.84 13.43 -3.97
CA LYS A 193 -11.47 12.40 -3.14
C LYS A 193 -11.53 12.81 -1.67
N ALA A 194 -10.45 13.40 -1.15
CA ALA A 194 -10.31 13.80 0.24
C ALA A 194 -11.36 14.84 0.70
N ASP A 195 -11.73 15.78 -0.18
CA ASP A 195 -12.77 16.80 0.10
C ASP A 195 -14.19 16.22 0.27
N LYS A 196 -14.51 15.09 -0.38
CA LYS A 196 -15.84 14.48 -0.31
C LYS A 196 -16.06 13.67 0.97
N GLU A 197 -15.00 13.24 1.62
CA GLU A 197 -15.04 12.33 2.78
C GLU A 197 -14.66 13.03 4.10
N GLY A 198 -14.34 14.32 4.07
CA GLY A 198 -13.92 15.06 5.27
C GLY A 198 -12.54 14.61 5.76
N VAL A 199 -11.64 14.33 4.83
CA VAL A 199 -10.31 13.78 5.12
C VAL A 199 -9.41 14.86 5.72
N GLU A 200 -8.82 14.55 6.87
CA GLU A 200 -7.81 15.39 7.53
C GLU A 200 -6.42 14.93 7.06
N VAL A 201 -5.62 15.86 6.55
CA VAL A 201 -4.24 15.61 6.08
C VAL A 201 -3.27 16.16 7.12
N PHE A 202 -2.40 15.30 7.62
CA PHE A 202 -1.42 15.64 8.63
C PHE A 202 -0.03 15.67 8.05
N ALA A 203 0.68 16.73 8.41
CA ALA A 203 2.08 16.91 8.10
C ALA A 203 2.94 16.52 9.31
N VAL A 204 3.93 15.68 9.08
CA VAL A 204 5.02 15.45 10.04
C VAL A 204 6.33 15.86 9.40
N TRP A 205 6.82 17.05 9.76
CA TRP A 205 8.25 17.33 9.84
C TRP A 205 8.48 18.28 11.02
N VAL A 206 9.46 17.93 11.86
CA VAL A 206 10.15 18.87 12.77
C VAL A 206 11.61 18.85 12.40
#